data_AF-A0A1E3WAZ4-F1
#
_entry.id   AF-A0A1E3WAZ4-F1
#
_cell.length_a   1.000
_cell.length_b   1.000
_cell.length_c   1.000
_cell.angle_alpha   90.00
_cell.angle_beta   90.00
_cell.angle_gamma   90.00
#
_symmetry.space_group_name_H-M   'P 1'
#
loop_
_entity.id
_entity.type
_entity.pdbx_description
1 polymer ?
#
loop_
_entity_poly.entity_id
_entity_poly.type
_entity_poly.pdbx_seq_one_letter_code
_entity_poly.pdbx_strand_id
1 'polypeptide(L)'
;MAEPVAFRYRAFISYSHADTAWAKWLHRGLESFRIDKDLAGRETATGTVPKSLRPVFRDRDDFTAGHSLTDQTLAALDASAALIVLCSPAAARSKYVTEEIRLFKTRHPERPVIPLIVGGTPGDPDTECFPPSLKYKLDDQGRITDEPVEMLAADAREAGDGKQLALAKVIAGLLGVSSDDIFRRAERDRRRKGRVRNGIAAVLALLVVLASGSAVYAWQQLKTNEAFLTATLKTTTEIVNTAVSQAETFGVPRKATLALLSKAEGLFDNMALLGRPTPELRFQKAWMLIQFARNYEALGDTTKQNTRSDAALEIMTNLAPSAPDNTEYQMLFAPR
;
A
#
# COMPACT_ATOMS: atom_id res chain seq x y z
N MET A 1 -20.13 -10.71 37.85
CA MET A 1 -19.60 -10.34 36.52
C MET A 1 -19.68 -8.82 36.44
N ALA A 2 -18.55 -8.12 36.34
CA ALA A 2 -18.58 -6.66 36.21
C ALA A 2 -19.21 -6.30 34.87
N GLU A 3 -20.21 -5.42 34.85
CA GLU A 3 -20.77 -4.92 33.61
C GLU A 3 -19.66 -4.24 32.78
N PRO A 4 -19.58 -4.48 31.46
CA PRO A 4 -18.62 -3.79 30.62
C PRO A 4 -18.94 -2.29 30.66
N VAL A 5 -18.03 -1.50 31.22
CA VAL A 5 -18.16 -0.03 31.22
C VAL A 5 -18.23 0.43 29.77
N ALA A 6 -19.41 0.91 29.36
CA ALA A 6 -19.65 1.39 28.02
C ALA A 6 -19.02 2.77 27.86
N PHE A 7 -17.74 2.81 27.49
CA PHE A 7 -17.07 4.08 27.15
C PHE A 7 -17.70 4.71 25.90
N ARG A 8 -17.92 6.03 25.93
CA ARG A 8 -18.37 6.78 24.76
C ARG A 8 -17.30 6.77 23.68
N TYR A 9 -16.03 6.90 24.06
CA TYR A 9 -14.89 6.95 23.16
C TYR A 9 -13.90 5.82 23.47
N ARG A 10 -13.31 5.26 22.41
CA ARG A 10 -12.27 4.23 22.53
C ARG A 10 -10.92 4.80 22.92
N ALA A 11 -10.67 6.05 22.59
CA ALA A 11 -9.48 6.77 23.00
C ALA A 11 -9.72 8.29 22.93
N PHE A 12 -8.99 9.02 23.75
CA PHE A 12 -8.77 10.46 23.64
C PHE A 12 -7.37 10.70 23.05
N ILE A 13 -7.24 11.57 22.04
CA ILE A 13 -5.94 12.00 21.52
C ILE A 13 -5.61 13.38 22.10
N SER A 14 -4.61 13.44 22.99
CA SER A 14 -4.01 14.66 23.51
C SER A 14 -2.77 15.03 22.70
N TYR A 15 -2.70 16.28 22.24
CA TYR A 15 -1.63 16.76 21.38
C TYR A 15 -1.48 18.29 21.49
N SER A 16 -0.30 18.81 21.17
CA SER A 16 -0.11 20.27 21.00
C SER A 16 -0.64 20.72 19.64
N HIS A 17 -1.16 21.93 19.52
CA HIS A 17 -1.66 22.46 18.24
C HIS A 17 -0.63 22.35 17.09
N ALA A 18 0.66 22.48 17.41
CA ALA A 18 1.77 22.29 16.47
C ALA A 18 1.79 20.88 15.81
N ASP A 19 1.20 19.88 16.47
CA ASP A 19 1.14 18.48 16.05
C ASP A 19 -0.17 18.11 15.34
N THR A 20 -1.00 19.10 14.95
CA THR A 20 -2.31 18.88 14.30
C THR A 20 -2.25 17.93 13.11
N ALA A 21 -1.19 17.99 12.29
CA ALA A 21 -1.02 17.10 11.15
C ALA A 21 -0.86 15.64 11.57
N TRP A 22 -0.10 15.39 12.64
CA TRP A 22 0.08 14.07 13.24
C TRP A 22 -1.21 13.57 13.88
N ALA A 23 -1.92 14.42 14.61
CA ALA A 23 -3.22 14.08 15.20
C ALA A 23 -4.26 13.70 14.14
N LYS A 24 -4.33 14.44 13.02
CA LYS A 24 -5.18 14.10 11.86
C LYS A 24 -4.82 12.74 11.26
N TRP A 25 -3.53 12.46 11.11
CA TRP A 25 -3.06 11.19 10.57
C TRP A 25 -3.42 10.01 11.48
N LEU A 26 -3.11 10.12 12.77
CA LEU A 26 -3.40 9.07 13.75
C LEU A 26 -4.91 8.82 13.86
N HIS A 27 -5.70 9.89 14.00
CA HIS A 27 -7.16 9.81 14.12
C HIS A 27 -7.79 9.06 12.94
N ARG A 28 -7.41 9.40 11.70
CA ARG A 28 -7.85 8.67 10.50
C ARG A 28 -7.41 7.20 10.51
N GLY A 29 -6.18 6.94 10.95
CA GLY A 29 -5.64 5.59 11.05
C GLY A 29 -6.46 4.70 11.98
N LEU A 30 -6.78 5.21 13.18
CA LEU A 30 -7.60 4.51 14.17
C LEU A 30 -9.05 4.34 13.71
N GLU A 31 -9.67 5.40 13.18
CA GLU A 31 -11.07 5.37 12.73
C GLU A 31 -11.30 4.42 11.54
N SER A 32 -10.31 4.24 10.68
CA SER A 32 -10.39 3.35 9.51
C SER A 32 -9.93 1.92 9.80
N PHE A 33 -9.32 1.67 10.97
CA PHE A 33 -8.83 0.35 11.32
C PHE A 33 -9.99 -0.61 11.60
N ARG A 34 -9.97 -1.76 10.92
CA ARG A 34 -10.95 -2.84 11.12
C ARG A 34 -10.34 -3.89 12.02
N ILE A 35 -10.98 -4.21 13.13
CA ILE A 35 -10.53 -5.28 14.02
C ILE A 35 -10.89 -6.63 13.38
N ASP A 36 -9.94 -7.57 13.38
CA ASP A 36 -10.16 -8.91 12.84
C ASP A 36 -11.16 -9.70 13.69
N LYS A 37 -11.93 -10.57 13.04
CA LYS A 37 -12.97 -11.37 13.71
C LYS A 37 -12.40 -12.27 14.80
N ASP A 38 -11.16 -12.73 14.60
CA ASP A 38 -10.46 -13.61 15.54
C ASP A 38 -9.96 -12.86 16.79
N LEU A 39 -9.83 -11.52 16.69
CA LEU A 39 -9.48 -10.66 17.83
C LEU A 39 -10.72 -10.11 18.53
N ALA A 40 -11.76 -9.75 17.78
CA ALA A 40 -12.97 -9.19 18.34
C ALA A 40 -13.65 -10.16 19.33
N GLY A 41 -13.94 -9.69 20.54
CA GLY A 41 -14.54 -10.49 21.61
C GLY A 41 -13.53 -11.23 22.49
N ARG A 42 -12.23 -11.16 22.20
CA ARG A 42 -11.18 -11.70 23.07
C ARG A 42 -11.07 -10.87 24.35
N GLU A 43 -10.92 -11.54 25.49
CA GLU A 43 -10.60 -10.89 26.76
C GLU A 43 -9.10 -10.54 26.84
N THR A 44 -8.80 -9.30 27.22
CA THR A 44 -7.43 -8.80 27.38
C THR A 44 -7.29 -7.98 28.66
N ALA A 45 -6.08 -7.53 28.96
CA ALA A 45 -5.81 -6.67 30.12
C ALA A 45 -6.58 -5.34 30.10
N THR A 46 -7.01 -4.88 28.91
CA THR A 46 -7.79 -3.65 28.73
C THR A 46 -9.29 -3.93 28.55
N GLY A 47 -9.74 -5.15 28.84
CA GLY A 47 -11.12 -5.62 28.68
C GLY A 47 -11.41 -6.30 27.34
N THR A 48 -12.67 -6.57 27.05
CA THR A 48 -13.09 -7.26 25.83
C THR A 48 -12.76 -6.45 24.58
N VAL A 49 -12.04 -7.05 23.63
CA VAL A 49 -11.67 -6.41 22.36
C VAL A 49 -12.92 -6.05 21.55
N PRO A 50 -13.09 -4.77 21.15
CA PRO A 50 -14.28 -4.34 20.43
C PRO A 50 -14.25 -4.74 18.96
N LYS A 51 -15.37 -4.50 18.25
CA LYS A 51 -15.46 -4.70 16.79
C LYS A 51 -14.83 -3.56 15.99
N SER A 52 -14.67 -2.39 16.60
CA SER A 52 -14.03 -1.21 15.99
C SER A 52 -13.37 -0.34 17.05
N LEU A 53 -12.43 0.49 16.60
CA LEU A 53 -11.81 1.54 17.42
C LEU A 53 -12.61 2.85 17.40
N ARG A 54 -13.83 2.85 16.84
CA ARG A 54 -14.68 4.04 16.74
C ARG A 54 -15.62 4.13 17.95
N PRO A 55 -15.92 5.34 18.45
CA PRO A 55 -15.34 6.62 18.05
C PRO A 55 -14.04 6.94 18.82
N VAL A 56 -13.08 7.59 18.17
CA VAL A 56 -11.91 8.21 18.80
C VAL A 56 -12.17 9.69 18.97
N PHE A 57 -12.09 10.18 20.21
CA PHE A 57 -12.13 11.61 20.46
C PHE A 57 -10.76 12.20 20.13
N ARG A 58 -10.77 13.24 19.31
CA ARG A 58 -9.61 14.08 19.07
C ARG A 58 -10.04 15.48 19.40
N ASP A 59 -9.32 16.13 20.29
CA ASP A 59 -9.63 17.50 20.65
C ASP A 59 -9.67 18.37 19.38
N ARG A 60 -10.63 19.29 19.34
CA ARG A 60 -10.74 20.30 18.29
C ARG A 60 -10.29 21.58 18.95
N ASP A 61 -9.15 22.10 18.49
CA ASP A 61 -8.67 23.42 18.88
C ASP A 61 -9.76 24.49 18.61
N ASP A 62 -10.64 24.72 19.58
CA ASP A 62 -11.52 25.88 19.70
C ASP A 62 -11.35 26.40 21.13
N PHE A 63 -10.13 26.86 21.43
CA PHE A 63 -9.85 27.63 22.64
C PHE A 63 -9.58 29.09 22.26
N THR A 64 -10.60 29.74 21.69
CA THR A 64 -10.68 31.20 21.68
C THR A 64 -11.12 31.66 23.07
N ALA A 65 -10.25 32.44 23.72
CA ALA A 65 -10.49 33.19 24.95
C ALA A 65 -10.72 32.37 26.24
N GLY A 66 -9.59 31.95 26.83
CA GLY A 66 -9.33 31.93 28.27
C GLY A 66 -10.48 31.59 29.21
N HIS A 67 -10.73 30.30 29.41
CA HIS A 67 -11.10 29.72 30.71
C HIS A 67 -10.54 28.28 30.72
N SER A 68 -10.56 27.63 31.89
CA SER A 68 -10.14 26.25 32.17
C SER A 68 -10.40 25.25 31.05
N LEU A 69 -9.70 24.09 31.06
CA LEU A 69 -10.12 22.89 30.30
C LEU A 69 -11.64 22.89 30.19
N THR A 70 -12.18 23.07 28.97
CA THR A 70 -13.62 23.23 28.80
C THR A 70 -14.28 22.01 29.42
N ASP A 71 -15.39 22.18 30.14
CA ASP A 71 -16.10 21.05 30.78
C ASP A 71 -16.36 19.89 29.78
N GLN A 72 -16.47 20.23 28.49
CA GLN A 72 -16.55 19.29 27.38
C GLN A 72 -15.28 18.42 27.19
N THR A 73 -14.08 19.00 27.28
CA THR A 73 -12.81 18.26 27.17
C THR A 73 -12.64 17.32 28.36
N LEU A 74 -12.96 17.78 29.57
CA LEU A 74 -12.95 16.94 30.77
C LEU A 74 -13.96 15.79 30.66
N ALA A 75 -15.19 16.08 30.22
CA ALA A 75 -16.22 15.05 30.00
C ALA A 75 -15.81 14.04 28.93
N ALA A 76 -15.14 14.48 27.86
CA ALA A 76 -14.64 13.59 26.82
C ALA A 76 -13.48 12.71 27.33
N LEU A 77 -12.61 13.27 28.15
CA LEU A 77 -11.51 12.59 28.80
C LEU A 77 -12.04 11.50 29.76
N ASP A 78 -13.05 11.81 30.58
CA ASP A 78 -13.72 10.84 31.45
C ASP A 78 -14.45 9.73 30.70
N ALA A 79 -15.03 10.06 29.54
CA ALA A 79 -15.76 9.13 28.71
C ALA A 79 -14.88 8.30 27.76
N SER A 80 -13.55 8.42 27.87
CA SER A 80 -12.58 7.71 27.04
C SER A 80 -11.98 6.50 27.75
N ALA A 81 -11.86 5.38 27.03
CA ALA A 81 -11.27 4.14 27.54
C ALA A 81 -9.74 4.22 27.72
N ALA A 82 -9.07 5.11 26.99
CA ALA A 82 -7.62 5.25 26.96
C ALA A 82 -7.23 6.69 26.59
N LEU A 83 -6.02 7.11 26.97
CA LEU A 83 -5.41 8.36 26.56
C LEU A 83 -4.22 8.08 25.63
N ILE A 84 -4.21 8.66 24.44
CA ILE A 84 -3.06 8.64 23.53
C ILE A 84 -2.43 10.03 23.54
N VAL A 85 -1.12 10.10 23.76
CA VAL A 85 -0.37 11.35 23.85
C VAL A 85 0.57 11.45 22.66
N LEU A 86 0.45 12.51 21.86
CA LEU A 86 1.44 12.83 20.83
C LEU A 86 2.63 13.54 21.48
N CYS A 87 3.75 12.84 21.58
CA CYS A 87 4.98 13.31 22.18
C CYS A 87 5.83 14.08 21.16
N SER A 88 6.05 15.36 21.43
CA SER A 88 6.84 16.31 20.63
C SER A 88 7.44 17.37 21.55
N PRO A 89 8.47 18.15 21.13
CA PRO A 89 8.97 19.28 21.91
C PRO A 89 7.89 20.33 22.22
N ALA A 90 6.90 20.47 21.34
CA ALA A 90 5.78 21.37 21.58
C ALA A 90 4.81 20.81 22.63
N ALA A 91 4.57 19.50 22.63
CA ALA A 91 3.76 18.83 23.65
C ALA A 91 4.44 18.83 25.02
N ALA A 92 5.76 18.60 25.07
CA ALA A 92 6.54 18.62 26.31
C ALA A 92 6.48 19.97 27.04
N ARG A 93 6.40 21.08 26.29
CA ARG A 93 6.24 22.45 26.83
C ARG A 93 4.78 22.86 27.03
N SER A 94 3.81 22.04 26.63
CA SER A 94 2.39 22.37 26.72
C SER A 94 1.84 22.09 28.11
N LYS A 95 1.43 23.14 28.81
CA LYS A 95 0.72 23.04 30.10
C LYS A 95 -0.60 22.28 29.96
N TYR A 96 -1.29 22.43 28.83
CA TYR A 96 -2.57 21.76 28.57
C TYR A 96 -2.41 20.25 28.44
N VAL A 97 -1.47 19.79 27.59
CA VAL A 97 -1.18 18.36 27.43
C VAL A 97 -0.76 17.77 28.78
N THR A 98 0.11 18.48 29.52
CA THR A 98 0.55 18.05 30.84
C THR A 98 -0.62 17.86 31.81
N GLU A 99 -1.55 18.82 31.83
CA GLU A 99 -2.73 18.79 32.71
C GLU A 99 -3.73 17.70 32.31
N GLU A 100 -3.97 17.48 31.02
CA GLU A 100 -4.83 16.39 30.53
C GLU A 100 -4.31 15.02 30.98
N ILE A 101 -3.01 14.77 30.81
CA ILE A 101 -2.38 13.53 31.28
C ILE A 101 -2.52 13.38 32.79
N ARG A 102 -2.28 14.47 33.53
CA ARG A 102 -2.36 14.48 35.00
C ARG A 102 -3.77 14.13 35.46
N LEU A 103 -4.78 14.78 34.89
CA LEU A 103 -6.19 14.54 35.17
C LEU A 103 -6.59 13.11 34.81
N PHE A 104 -6.18 12.60 33.63
CA PHE A 104 -6.50 11.24 33.22
C PHE A 104 -5.91 10.20 34.16
N LYS A 105 -4.61 10.30 34.48
CA LYS A 105 -3.95 9.39 35.42
C LYS A 105 -4.55 9.43 36.82
N THR A 106 -4.95 10.62 37.30
CA THR A 106 -5.52 10.79 38.64
C THR A 106 -6.94 10.22 38.71
N ARG A 107 -7.76 10.43 37.66
CA ARG A 107 -9.18 10.05 37.65
C ARG A 107 -9.40 8.60 37.22
N HIS A 108 -8.51 8.06 36.40
CA HIS A 108 -8.62 6.74 35.77
C HIS A 108 -7.27 5.98 35.83
N PRO A 109 -6.74 5.70 37.04
CA PRO A 109 -5.42 5.08 37.21
C PRO A 109 -5.28 3.70 36.55
N GLU A 110 -6.39 3.00 36.34
CA GLU A 110 -6.46 1.69 35.70
C GLU A 110 -6.44 1.76 34.16
N ARG A 111 -6.62 2.93 33.56
CA ARG A 111 -6.75 3.09 32.10
C ARG A 111 -5.41 3.39 31.44
N PRO A 112 -5.15 2.82 30.24
CA PRO A 112 -3.86 2.97 29.60
C PRO A 112 -3.62 4.40 29.10
N VAL A 113 -2.38 4.87 29.32
CA VAL A 113 -1.82 6.07 28.70
C VAL A 113 -0.74 5.63 27.72
N ILE A 114 -0.93 5.95 26.44
CA ILE A 114 -0.14 5.43 25.32
C ILE A 114 0.63 6.59 24.67
N PRO A 115 1.94 6.72 24.91
CA PRO A 115 2.75 7.73 24.26
C PRO A 115 3.09 7.35 22.81
N LEU A 116 3.08 8.34 21.93
CA LEU A 116 3.47 8.24 20.53
C LEU A 116 4.43 9.37 20.18
N ILE A 117 5.71 9.05 19.97
CA ILE A 117 6.72 10.02 19.55
C ILE A 117 6.48 10.42 18.10
N VAL A 118 6.32 11.74 17.89
CA VAL A 118 6.15 12.36 16.57
C VAL A 118 7.23 13.39 16.26
N GLY A 119 8.00 13.80 17.26
CA GLY A 119 9.15 14.71 17.14
C GLY A 119 9.97 14.74 18.43
N GLY A 120 11.21 15.22 18.37
CA GLY A 120 12.10 15.33 19.54
C GLY A 120 12.58 13.98 20.11
N THR A 121 13.39 14.02 21.16
CA THR A 121 14.05 12.84 21.73
C THR A 121 13.77 12.77 23.23
N PRO A 122 13.23 11.65 23.76
CA PRO A 122 12.99 11.51 25.18
C PRO A 122 14.28 11.68 25.98
N GLY A 123 14.26 12.52 27.03
CA GLY A 123 15.42 12.78 27.89
C GLY A 123 16.46 13.74 27.33
N ASP A 124 16.31 14.22 26.09
CA ASP A 124 17.20 15.21 25.50
C ASP A 124 16.90 16.62 26.05
N PRO A 125 17.86 17.39 26.57
CA PRO A 125 17.59 18.69 27.19
C PRO A 125 16.96 19.73 26.26
N ASP A 126 17.33 19.73 24.98
CA ASP A 126 16.92 20.75 24.00
C ASP A 126 15.67 20.31 23.23
N THR A 127 15.52 19.00 23.03
CA THR A 127 14.49 18.40 22.18
C THR A 127 13.60 17.41 22.91
N GLU A 128 13.54 17.47 24.26
CA GLU A 128 12.66 16.67 25.09
C GLU A 128 11.25 16.63 24.50
N CYS A 129 10.68 15.44 24.37
CA CYS A 129 9.37 15.24 23.76
C CYS A 129 8.32 14.67 24.70
N PHE A 130 8.69 14.26 25.91
CA PHE A 130 7.75 13.76 26.91
C PHE A 130 7.30 14.89 27.86
N PRO A 131 5.99 15.18 27.94
CA PRO A 131 5.42 16.02 28.98
C PRO A 131 5.81 15.55 30.39
N PRO A 132 6.00 16.46 31.36
CA PRO A 132 6.40 16.11 32.73
C PRO A 132 5.49 15.06 33.40
N SER A 133 4.18 15.12 33.15
CA SER A 133 3.20 14.18 33.70
C SER A 133 3.25 12.79 33.05
N LEU A 134 3.99 12.59 31.94
CA LEU A 134 4.38 11.26 31.47
C LEU A 134 5.71 10.79 32.08
N LYS A 135 6.67 11.71 32.25
CA LYS A 135 8.04 11.41 32.71
C LYS A 135 8.11 10.98 34.16
N TYR A 136 7.24 11.52 35.01
CA TYR A 136 7.32 11.29 36.45
C TYR A 136 6.01 10.75 37.02
N LYS A 137 6.10 10.09 38.18
CA LYS A 137 4.93 9.59 38.90
C LYS A 137 4.09 10.73 39.46
N LEU A 138 2.80 10.46 39.64
CA LEU A 138 1.91 11.34 40.38
C LEU A 138 1.77 10.84 41.82
N ASP A 139 1.70 11.75 42.78
CA ASP A 139 1.31 11.43 44.16
C ASP A 139 -0.21 11.21 44.29
N ASP A 140 -0.67 10.84 45.49
CA ASP A 140 -2.09 10.61 45.78
C ASP A 140 -2.97 11.86 45.61
N GLN A 141 -2.36 13.05 45.54
CA GLN A 141 -3.02 14.33 45.29
C GLN A 141 -2.94 14.75 43.81
N GLY A 142 -2.41 13.87 42.95
CA GLY A 142 -2.25 14.10 41.52
C GLY A 142 -1.17 15.13 41.18
N ARG A 143 -0.20 15.39 42.07
CA ARG A 143 0.96 16.27 41.82
C ARG A 143 2.10 15.48 41.21
N ILE A 144 2.85 16.11 40.31
CA ILE A 144 4.01 15.51 39.65
C ILE A 144 5.15 15.43 40.66
N THR A 145 5.70 14.23 40.85
CA THR A 145 6.86 13.95 41.72
C THR A 145 8.17 14.01 40.93
N ASP A 146 9.30 13.79 41.60
CA ASP A 146 10.61 13.65 40.95
C ASP A 146 10.97 12.20 40.60
N GLU A 147 10.08 11.23 40.89
CA GLU A 147 10.33 9.82 40.59
C GLU A 147 10.07 9.53 39.10
N PRO A 148 11.08 9.12 38.31
CA PRO A 148 10.91 8.85 36.89
C PRO A 148 10.06 7.59 36.64
N VAL A 149 9.34 7.62 35.51
CA VAL A 149 8.54 6.51 34.99
C VAL A 149 9.18 6.03 33.69
N GLU A 150 9.56 4.76 33.64
CA GLU A 150 9.90 4.12 32.36
C GLU A 150 8.62 3.82 31.59
N MET A 151 8.52 4.39 30.39
CA MET A 151 7.36 4.21 29.52
C MET A 151 7.82 3.80 28.13
N LEU A 152 7.27 2.70 27.63
CA LEU A 152 7.48 2.29 26.25
C LEU A 152 6.62 3.15 25.33
N ALA A 153 7.27 3.81 24.38
CA ALA A 153 6.61 4.64 23.38
C ALA A 153 6.81 4.09 21.97
N ALA A 154 5.75 4.16 21.18
CA ALA A 154 5.85 3.97 19.73
C ALA A 154 6.50 5.20 19.11
N ASP A 155 7.31 5.03 18.06
CA ASP A 155 8.00 6.13 17.39
C ASP A 155 7.57 6.25 15.92
N ALA A 156 6.70 7.22 15.62
CA ALA A 156 6.14 7.39 14.29
C ALA A 156 7.12 8.04 13.28
N ARG A 157 8.27 8.53 13.75
CA ARG A 157 9.31 9.15 12.91
C ARG A 157 9.98 8.10 12.03
N GLU A 158 10.55 8.53 10.91
CA GLU A 158 11.25 7.62 9.99
C GLU A 158 12.50 6.96 10.61
N ALA A 159 13.16 7.66 11.54
CA ALA A 159 14.30 7.13 12.28
C ALA A 159 13.91 6.08 13.35
N GLY A 160 12.61 5.97 13.67
CA GLY A 160 12.08 5.03 14.66
C GLY A 160 11.31 3.89 14.00
N ASP A 161 10.08 3.64 14.46
CA ASP A 161 9.21 2.60 13.91
C ASP A 161 8.62 2.98 12.54
N GLY A 162 8.53 4.29 12.27
CA GLY A 162 7.76 4.85 11.17
C GLY A 162 6.26 4.72 11.38
N LYS A 163 5.49 5.50 10.61
CA LYS A 163 4.03 5.66 10.75
C LYS A 163 3.25 4.35 10.96
N GLN A 164 3.53 3.31 10.16
CA GLN A 164 2.68 2.13 10.15
C GLN A 164 2.91 1.19 11.33
N LEU A 165 4.17 0.93 11.70
CA LEU A 165 4.47 0.11 12.87
C LEU A 165 4.10 0.88 14.14
N ALA A 166 4.30 2.20 14.18
CA ALA A 166 3.87 3.03 15.30
C ALA A 166 2.34 3.00 15.49
N LEU A 167 1.56 3.10 14.41
CA LEU A 167 0.11 2.93 14.46
C LEU A 167 -0.28 1.54 14.98
N ALA A 168 0.39 0.48 14.54
CA ALA A 168 0.13 -0.88 15.00
C ALA A 168 0.41 -1.04 16.51
N LYS A 169 1.50 -0.45 17.02
CA LYS A 169 1.84 -0.44 18.46
C LYS A 169 0.81 0.33 19.28
N VAL A 170 0.32 1.47 18.79
CA VAL A 170 -0.75 2.23 19.46
C VAL A 170 -2.03 1.39 19.54
N ILE A 171 -2.44 0.74 18.44
CA ILE A 171 -3.61 -0.13 18.41
C ILE A 171 -3.44 -1.31 19.36
N ALA A 172 -2.26 -1.91 19.40
CA ALA A 172 -1.94 -3.00 20.31
C ALA A 172 -2.09 -2.56 21.79
N GLY A 173 -1.60 -1.37 22.12
CA GLY A 173 -1.77 -0.77 23.45
C GLY A 173 -3.24 -0.48 23.80
N LEU A 174 -4.05 -0.02 22.84
CA LEU A 174 -5.49 0.20 23.05
C LEU A 174 -6.28 -1.08 23.29
N LEU A 175 -5.84 -2.18 22.68
CA LEU A 175 -6.53 -3.47 22.72
C LEU A 175 -5.96 -4.43 23.78
N GLY A 176 -4.82 -4.09 24.40
CA GLY A 176 -4.14 -4.98 25.34
C GLY A 176 -3.63 -6.27 24.68
N VAL A 177 -3.26 -6.21 23.39
CA VAL A 177 -2.74 -7.35 22.63
C VAL A 177 -1.28 -7.13 22.21
N SER A 178 -0.61 -8.17 21.69
CA SER A 178 0.76 -8.02 21.19
C SER A 178 0.81 -7.18 19.91
N SER A 179 1.87 -6.39 19.72
CA SER A 179 2.07 -5.63 18.47
C SER A 179 2.16 -6.53 17.24
N ASP A 180 2.61 -7.77 17.40
CA ASP A 180 2.73 -8.75 16.32
C ASP A 180 1.38 -9.24 15.81
N ASP A 181 0.36 -9.30 16.67
CA ASP A 181 -1.01 -9.61 16.29
C ASP A 181 -1.59 -8.55 15.35
N ILE A 182 -1.20 -7.29 15.53
CA ILE A 182 -1.62 -6.17 14.68
C ILE A 182 -0.72 -6.02 13.43
N PHE A 183 0.60 -6.15 13.59
CA PHE A 183 1.58 -5.89 12.53
C PHE A 183 1.53 -6.92 11.40
N ARG A 184 1.27 -8.20 11.70
CA ARG A 184 1.16 -9.28 10.69
C ARG A 184 0.15 -8.95 9.58
N ARG A 185 -0.84 -8.10 9.85
CA ARG A 185 -1.82 -7.65 8.84
C ARG A 185 -1.35 -6.46 8.02
N ALA A 186 -0.77 -5.43 8.65
CA ALA A 186 -0.18 -4.30 7.93
C ALA A 186 0.88 -4.75 6.93
N GLU A 187 1.70 -5.74 7.34
CA GLU A 187 2.71 -6.40 6.51
C GLU A 187 2.09 -7.21 5.36
N ARG A 188 1.00 -7.96 5.59
CA ARG A 188 0.30 -8.72 4.53
C ARG A 188 -0.29 -7.82 3.45
N ASP A 189 -0.94 -6.71 3.84
CA ASP A 189 -1.49 -5.74 2.89
C ASP A 189 -0.38 -5.02 2.11
N ARG A 190 0.75 -4.72 2.75
CA ARG A 190 1.95 -4.18 2.10
C ARG A 190 2.57 -5.15 1.11
N ARG A 191 2.78 -6.42 1.50
CA ARG A 191 3.35 -7.44 0.61
C ARG A 191 2.46 -7.66 -0.61
N ARG A 192 1.14 -7.62 -0.44
CA ARG A 192 0.19 -7.71 -1.56
C ARG A 192 0.32 -6.53 -2.52
N LYS A 193 0.39 -5.29 -2.02
CA LYS A 193 0.57 -4.09 -2.85
C LYS A 193 1.98 -3.98 -3.46
N GLY A 194 2.99 -4.39 -2.72
CA GLY A 194 4.40 -4.38 -3.13
C GLY A 194 4.70 -5.41 -4.23
N ARG A 195 4.15 -6.62 -4.14
CA ARG A 195 4.26 -7.63 -5.21
C ARG A 195 3.61 -7.15 -6.51
N VAL A 196 2.43 -6.53 -6.43
CA VAL A 196 1.77 -5.96 -7.61
C VAL A 196 2.60 -4.81 -8.22
N ARG A 197 3.09 -3.87 -7.41
CA ARG A 197 3.93 -2.76 -7.89
C ARG A 197 5.23 -3.24 -8.50
N ASN A 198 5.92 -4.16 -7.82
CA ASN A 198 7.21 -4.69 -8.29
C ASN A 198 7.03 -5.58 -9.53
N GLY A 199 5.91 -6.32 -9.64
CA GLY A 199 5.53 -7.06 -10.84
C GLY A 199 5.28 -6.13 -12.04
N ILE A 200 4.54 -5.03 -11.85
CA ILE A 200 4.34 -4.00 -12.88
C ILE A 200 5.67 -3.37 -13.30
N ALA A 201 6.54 -3.04 -12.34
CA ALA A 201 7.85 -2.45 -12.63
C ALA A 201 8.78 -3.42 -13.38
N ALA A 202 8.77 -4.72 -13.04
CA ALA A 202 9.55 -5.74 -13.74
C ALA A 202 9.09 -5.92 -15.20
N VAL A 203 7.78 -5.96 -15.44
CA VAL A 203 7.23 -6.06 -16.81
C VAL A 203 7.54 -4.81 -17.63
N LEU A 204 7.42 -3.62 -17.04
CA LEU A 204 7.78 -2.37 -17.72
C LEU A 204 9.28 -2.28 -18.02
N ALA A 205 10.14 -2.67 -17.08
CA ALA A 205 11.59 -2.69 -17.29
C ALA A 205 11.98 -3.65 -18.42
N LEU A 206 11.33 -4.82 -18.49
CA LEU A 206 11.52 -5.78 -19.58
C LEU A 206 11.12 -5.15 -20.93
N LEU A 207 9.95 -4.51 -21.01
CA LEU A 207 9.49 -3.82 -22.23
C LEU A 207 10.44 -2.70 -22.67
N VAL A 208 11.03 -1.95 -21.73
CA VAL A 208 12.01 -0.90 -22.03
C VAL A 208 13.30 -1.49 -22.57
N VAL A 209 13.84 -2.55 -21.95
CA VAL A 209 15.03 -3.26 -22.46
C VAL A 209 14.80 -3.76 -23.89
N LEU A 210 13.60 -4.24 -24.21
CA LEU A 210 13.24 -4.69 -25.56
C LEU A 210 13.18 -3.54 -26.58
N ALA A 211 12.58 -2.40 -26.21
CA ALA A 211 12.51 -1.23 -27.07
C ALA A 211 13.89 -0.60 -27.33
N SER A 212 14.76 -0.59 -26.32
CA SER A 212 16.12 -0.04 -26.42
C SER A 212 17.06 -0.97 -27.17
N GLY A 213 17.00 -2.29 -26.93
CA GLY A 213 17.82 -3.28 -27.62
C GLY A 213 17.49 -3.37 -29.11
N SER A 214 16.21 -3.31 -29.47
CA SER A 214 15.76 -3.27 -30.87
C SER A 214 16.18 -1.98 -31.58
N ALA A 215 16.13 -0.83 -30.91
CA ALA A 215 16.59 0.45 -31.46
C ALA A 215 18.11 0.49 -31.70
N VAL A 216 18.93 0.01 -30.75
CA VAL A 216 20.40 -0.01 -30.88
C VAL A 216 20.85 -0.98 -31.97
N TYR A 217 20.24 -2.17 -32.03
CA TYR A 217 20.53 -3.15 -33.09
C TYR A 217 20.10 -2.63 -34.47
N ALA A 218 18.91 -2.01 -34.58
CA ALA A 218 18.43 -1.40 -35.83
C ALA A 218 19.32 -0.23 -36.30
N TRP A 219 19.86 0.55 -35.36
CA TRP A 219 20.80 1.63 -35.69
C TRP A 219 22.16 1.10 -36.15
N GLN A 220 22.64 -0.02 -35.59
CA GLN A 220 23.86 -0.71 -36.04
C GLN A 220 23.67 -1.42 -37.40
N GLN A 221 22.45 -1.86 -37.73
CA GLN A 221 22.12 -2.61 -38.94
C GLN A 221 21.37 -1.79 -39.99
N LEU A 222 21.74 -0.52 -40.17
CA LEU A 222 21.08 0.41 -41.11
C LEU A 222 21.29 0.09 -42.61
N LYS A 223 21.58 -1.14 -43.02
CA LYS A 223 21.51 -1.57 -44.43
C LYS A 223 21.05 -3.03 -44.54
N THR A 224 19.77 -3.19 -44.90
CA THR A 224 19.24 -4.32 -45.68
C THR A 224 19.56 -5.72 -45.13
N ASN A 225 18.77 -6.21 -44.17
CA ASN A 225 18.62 -7.65 -44.00
C ASN A 225 17.23 -8.02 -43.49
N GLU A 226 16.49 -8.76 -44.33
CA GLU A 226 15.17 -9.36 -44.07
C GLU A 226 15.21 -10.32 -42.86
N ALA A 227 16.41 -10.82 -42.52
CA ALA A 227 16.68 -11.63 -41.34
C ALA A 227 16.43 -10.89 -40.01
N PHE A 228 16.58 -9.56 -39.96
CA PHE A 228 16.40 -8.80 -38.72
C PHE A 228 14.94 -8.77 -38.27
N LEU A 229 14.00 -8.46 -39.17
CA LEU A 229 12.58 -8.48 -38.82
C LEU A 229 12.12 -9.89 -38.46
N THR A 230 12.60 -10.91 -39.20
CA THR A 230 12.24 -12.31 -38.96
C THR A 230 12.73 -12.82 -37.59
N ALA A 231 13.98 -12.54 -37.23
CA ALA A 231 14.55 -12.91 -35.92
C ALA A 231 13.91 -12.12 -34.77
N THR A 232 13.56 -10.86 -35.01
CA THR A 232 12.93 -9.99 -34.01
C THR A 232 11.49 -10.44 -33.72
N LEU A 233 10.70 -10.79 -34.73
CA LEU A 233 9.30 -11.19 -34.53
C LEU A 233 9.16 -12.50 -33.75
N LYS A 234 10.00 -13.50 -34.04
CA LYS A 234 10.01 -14.78 -33.29
C LYS A 234 10.39 -14.57 -31.83
N THR A 235 11.51 -13.89 -31.57
CA THR A 235 12.03 -13.64 -30.22
C THR A 235 11.06 -12.81 -29.39
N THR A 236 10.42 -11.80 -29.99
CA THR A 236 9.54 -10.92 -29.21
C THR A 236 8.23 -11.59 -28.82
N THR A 237 7.75 -12.55 -29.61
CA THR A 237 6.51 -13.25 -29.32
C THR A 237 6.65 -14.22 -28.13
N GLU A 238 7.78 -14.93 -28.04
CA GLU A 238 8.12 -15.77 -26.88
C GLU A 238 8.20 -14.94 -25.59
N ILE A 239 8.69 -13.70 -25.70
CA ILE A 239 8.85 -12.78 -24.57
C ILE A 239 7.50 -12.20 -24.12
N VAL A 240 6.59 -11.87 -25.04
CA VAL A 240 5.23 -11.43 -24.69
C VAL A 240 4.50 -12.54 -23.93
N ASN A 241 4.57 -13.78 -24.41
CA ASN A 241 3.98 -14.93 -23.73
C ASN A 241 4.57 -15.13 -22.33
N THR A 242 5.90 -15.01 -22.20
CA THR A 242 6.60 -15.11 -20.90
C THR A 242 6.20 -13.98 -19.95
N ALA A 243 6.07 -12.75 -20.45
CA ALA A 243 5.67 -11.58 -19.67
C ALA A 243 4.22 -11.70 -19.17
N VAL A 244 3.30 -12.18 -20.01
CA VAL A 244 1.90 -12.43 -19.63
C VAL A 244 1.83 -13.53 -18.56
N SER A 245 2.53 -14.65 -18.76
CA SER A 245 2.58 -15.76 -17.79
C SER A 245 3.18 -15.34 -16.43
N GLN A 246 4.24 -14.54 -16.44
CA GLN A 246 4.80 -13.99 -15.20
C GLN A 246 3.85 -12.99 -14.53
N ALA A 247 3.16 -12.15 -15.29
CA ALA A 247 2.18 -11.20 -14.74
C ALA A 247 1.05 -11.92 -13.98
N GLU A 248 0.60 -13.08 -14.46
CA GLU A 248 -0.36 -13.93 -13.74
C GLU A 248 0.24 -14.51 -12.45
N THR A 249 1.48 -15.03 -12.52
CA THR A 249 2.19 -15.59 -11.36
C THR A 249 2.39 -14.55 -10.24
N PHE A 250 2.65 -13.29 -10.59
CA PHE A 250 2.81 -12.19 -9.64
C PHE A 250 1.48 -11.55 -9.21
N GLY A 251 0.34 -12.02 -9.73
CA GLY A 251 -0.98 -11.52 -9.37
C GLY A 251 -1.24 -10.09 -9.85
N VAL A 252 -0.67 -9.71 -10.99
CA VAL A 252 -0.92 -8.41 -11.62
C VAL A 252 -2.40 -8.33 -12.01
N PRO A 253 -3.11 -7.22 -11.71
CA PRO A 253 -4.51 -7.10 -12.09
C PRO A 253 -4.71 -7.25 -13.59
N ARG A 254 -5.69 -8.07 -14.00
CA ARG A 254 -6.04 -8.35 -15.40
C ARG A 254 -6.11 -7.10 -16.29
N LYS A 255 -6.71 -6.01 -15.78
CA LYS A 255 -6.79 -4.72 -16.50
C LYS A 255 -5.41 -4.13 -16.82
N ALA A 256 -4.45 -4.26 -15.91
CA ALA A 256 -3.08 -3.79 -16.12
C ALA A 256 -2.34 -4.68 -17.12
N THR A 257 -2.50 -6.00 -17.03
CA THR A 257 -1.93 -6.95 -18.00
C THR A 257 -2.47 -6.71 -19.41
N LEU A 258 -3.78 -6.50 -19.56
CA LEU A 258 -4.40 -6.14 -20.85
C LEU A 258 -3.88 -4.81 -21.40
N ALA A 259 -3.68 -3.80 -20.55
CA ALA A 259 -3.13 -2.51 -20.98
C ALA A 259 -1.67 -2.62 -21.46
N LEU A 260 -0.86 -3.47 -20.79
CA LEU A 260 0.51 -3.77 -21.20
C LEU A 260 0.53 -4.53 -22.53
N LEU A 261 -0.30 -5.56 -22.67
CA LEU A 261 -0.43 -6.35 -23.90
C LEU A 261 -0.86 -5.49 -25.09
N SER A 262 -1.82 -4.59 -24.89
CA SER A 262 -2.27 -3.65 -25.93
C SER A 262 -1.19 -2.63 -26.32
N LYS A 263 -0.32 -2.22 -25.38
CA LYS A 263 0.82 -1.34 -25.69
C LYS A 263 1.91 -2.08 -26.46
N ALA A 264 2.20 -3.32 -26.06
CA ALA A 264 3.14 -4.18 -26.78
C ALA A 264 2.68 -4.37 -28.23
N GLU A 265 1.41 -4.71 -28.43
CA GLU A 265 0.77 -4.80 -29.75
C GLU A 265 0.96 -3.54 -30.61
N GLY A 266 0.70 -2.35 -30.06
CA GLY A 266 0.87 -1.10 -30.80
C GLY A 266 2.33 -0.79 -31.18
N LEU A 267 3.32 -1.28 -30.41
CA LEU A 267 4.73 -1.19 -30.80
C LEU A 267 5.03 -2.07 -32.02
N PHE A 268 4.42 -3.25 -32.10
CA PHE A 268 4.58 -4.14 -33.25
C PHE A 268 3.92 -3.63 -34.52
N ASP A 269 2.72 -3.05 -34.41
CA ASP A 269 2.03 -2.45 -35.55
C ASP A 269 2.91 -1.38 -36.22
N ASN A 270 3.60 -0.56 -35.42
CA ASN A 270 4.54 0.43 -35.91
C ASN A 270 5.80 -0.19 -36.56
N MET A 271 6.32 -1.30 -36.02
CA MET A 271 7.47 -1.99 -36.61
C MET A 271 7.14 -2.68 -37.93
N ALA A 272 5.94 -3.23 -38.06
CA ALA A 272 5.48 -3.89 -39.29
C ALA A 272 5.39 -2.94 -40.49
N LEU A 273 5.26 -1.63 -40.25
CA LEU A 273 5.24 -0.59 -41.29
C LEU A 273 6.64 -0.24 -41.83
N LEU A 274 7.71 -0.65 -41.13
CA LEU A 274 9.09 -0.29 -41.49
C LEU A 274 9.75 -1.28 -42.47
N GLY A 275 9.10 -2.43 -42.76
CA GLY A 275 9.62 -3.48 -43.65
C GLY A 275 8.95 -3.52 -45.02
N ARG A 276 9.68 -4.01 -46.05
CA ARG A 276 9.05 -4.35 -47.35
C ARG A 276 8.13 -5.57 -47.16
N PRO A 277 6.96 -5.62 -47.82
CA PRO A 277 5.97 -6.67 -47.60
C PRO A 277 6.34 -7.99 -48.28
N THR A 278 7.33 -8.71 -47.75
CA THR A 278 7.74 -10.05 -48.19
C THR A 278 6.79 -11.14 -47.67
N PRO A 279 6.68 -12.31 -48.34
CA PRO A 279 5.87 -13.43 -47.87
C PRO A 279 6.24 -13.90 -46.45
N GLU A 280 7.53 -14.01 -46.15
CA GLU A 280 8.06 -14.44 -44.85
C GLU A 280 7.64 -13.47 -43.75
N LEU A 281 7.71 -12.16 -44.03
CA LEU A 281 7.31 -11.14 -43.08
C LEU A 281 5.81 -11.17 -42.80
N ARG A 282 4.99 -11.39 -43.84
CA ARG A 282 3.54 -11.57 -43.69
C ARG A 282 3.22 -12.80 -42.85
N PHE A 283 3.93 -13.92 -43.06
CA PHE A 283 3.73 -15.13 -42.28
C PHE A 283 4.05 -14.91 -40.80
N GLN A 284 5.19 -14.27 -40.50
CA GLN A 284 5.58 -13.94 -39.12
C GLN A 284 4.58 -12.99 -38.45
N LYS A 285 4.03 -12.01 -39.20
CA LYS A 285 2.97 -11.12 -38.71
C LYS A 285 1.70 -11.90 -38.35
N ALA A 286 1.27 -12.85 -39.19
CA ALA A 286 0.11 -13.69 -38.90
C ALA A 286 0.33 -14.57 -37.66
N TRP A 287 1.51 -15.18 -37.54
CA TRP A 287 1.84 -16.01 -36.37
C TRP A 287 1.85 -15.20 -35.08
N MET A 288 2.40 -13.98 -35.10
CA MET A 288 2.36 -13.07 -33.95
C MET A 288 0.92 -12.70 -33.55
N LEU A 289 0.04 -12.38 -34.51
CA LEU A 289 -1.37 -12.10 -34.26
C LEU A 289 -2.08 -13.28 -33.58
N ILE A 290 -1.77 -14.52 -33.96
CA ILE A 290 -2.28 -15.73 -33.31
C ILE A 290 -1.84 -15.79 -31.84
N GLN A 291 -0.60 -15.42 -31.53
CA GLN A 291 -0.10 -15.42 -30.15
C GLN A 291 -0.75 -14.31 -29.31
N PHE A 292 -0.99 -13.13 -29.89
CA PHE A 292 -1.81 -12.11 -29.25
C PHE A 292 -3.23 -12.59 -28.99
N ALA A 293 -3.86 -13.26 -29.95
CA ALA A 293 -5.21 -13.82 -29.79
C ALA A 293 -5.27 -14.79 -28.60
N ARG A 294 -4.28 -15.70 -28.47
CA ARG A 294 -4.17 -16.64 -27.33
C ARG A 294 -3.98 -15.93 -25.99
N ASN A 295 -3.15 -14.88 -25.94
CA ASN A 295 -2.97 -14.11 -24.71
C ASN A 295 -4.24 -13.34 -24.33
N TYR A 296 -4.97 -12.78 -25.31
CA TYR A 296 -6.26 -12.15 -25.06
C TYR A 296 -7.31 -13.16 -24.60
N GLU A 297 -7.32 -14.37 -25.15
CA GLU A 297 -8.18 -15.48 -24.71
C GLU A 297 -7.89 -15.89 -23.25
N ALA A 298 -6.62 -16.11 -22.90
CA ALA A 298 -6.20 -16.42 -21.53
C ALA A 298 -6.61 -15.31 -20.55
N LEU A 299 -6.54 -14.05 -21.01
CA LEU A 299 -7.00 -12.87 -20.29
C LEU A 299 -8.48 -12.56 -20.54
N GLY A 300 -9.28 -13.49 -21.10
CA GLY A 300 -10.73 -13.42 -21.30
C GLY A 300 -11.27 -12.23 -22.12
N ASP A 301 -10.47 -11.59 -22.96
CA ASP A 301 -10.87 -10.53 -23.89
C ASP A 301 -11.22 -11.14 -25.27
N THR A 302 -12.43 -11.66 -25.37
CA THR A 302 -12.92 -12.38 -26.56
C THR A 302 -13.04 -11.47 -27.79
N THR A 303 -13.31 -10.19 -27.59
CA THR A 303 -13.42 -9.21 -28.69
C THR A 303 -12.07 -9.03 -29.38
N LYS A 304 -11.00 -8.81 -28.59
CA LYS A 304 -9.66 -8.69 -29.15
C LYS A 304 -9.13 -10.02 -29.68
N GLN A 305 -9.40 -11.13 -28.99
CA GLN A 305 -9.09 -12.47 -29.47
C GLN A 305 -9.61 -12.67 -30.91
N ASN A 306 -10.91 -12.49 -31.14
CA ASN A 306 -11.52 -12.68 -32.45
C ASN A 306 -10.92 -11.74 -33.49
N THR A 307 -10.78 -10.46 -33.16
CA THR A 307 -10.20 -9.46 -34.07
C THR A 307 -8.78 -9.84 -34.53
N ARG A 308 -7.96 -10.42 -33.64
CA ARG A 308 -6.59 -10.84 -34.00
C ARG A 308 -6.55 -12.16 -34.75
N SER A 309 -7.42 -13.10 -34.40
CA SER A 309 -7.60 -14.34 -35.15
C SER A 309 -8.02 -14.06 -36.59
N ASP A 310 -8.99 -13.18 -36.80
CA ASP A 310 -9.51 -12.81 -38.13
C ASP A 310 -8.42 -12.12 -38.97
N ALA A 311 -7.68 -11.17 -38.39
CA ALA A 311 -6.58 -10.50 -39.06
C ALA A 311 -5.44 -11.47 -39.43
N ALA A 312 -5.13 -12.46 -38.58
CA ALA A 312 -4.16 -13.49 -38.90
C ALA A 312 -4.64 -14.37 -40.05
N LEU A 313 -5.91 -14.77 -40.03
CA LEU A 313 -6.53 -15.60 -41.07
C LEU A 313 -6.53 -14.89 -42.42
N GLU A 314 -6.85 -13.59 -42.46
CA GLU A 314 -6.81 -12.78 -43.68
C GLU A 314 -5.41 -12.76 -44.30
N ILE A 315 -4.38 -12.55 -43.48
CA ILE A 315 -2.98 -12.55 -43.95
C ILE A 315 -2.60 -13.94 -44.49
N MET A 316 -2.95 -15.00 -43.78
CA MET A 316 -2.63 -16.38 -44.17
C MET A 316 -3.35 -16.81 -45.46
N THR A 317 -4.62 -16.43 -45.62
CA THR A 317 -5.41 -16.77 -46.82
C THR A 317 -4.82 -16.14 -48.08
N ASN A 318 -4.26 -14.94 -47.96
CA ASN A 318 -3.57 -14.25 -49.06
C ASN A 318 -2.17 -14.79 -49.33
N LEU A 319 -1.58 -15.52 -48.37
CA LEU A 319 -0.22 -16.06 -48.43
C LEU A 319 -0.16 -17.45 -49.06
N ALA A 320 -1.08 -18.34 -48.71
CA ALA A 320 -1.08 -19.73 -49.16
C ALA A 320 -1.02 -19.89 -50.71
N PRO A 321 -1.73 -19.08 -51.52
CA PRO A 321 -1.63 -19.17 -52.98
C PRO A 321 -0.30 -18.67 -53.56
N SER A 322 0.43 -17.84 -52.81
CA SER A 322 1.66 -17.19 -53.28
C SER A 322 2.94 -18.02 -53.10
N ALA A 323 2.88 -19.11 -52.32
CA ALA A 323 4.01 -20.01 -52.06
C ALA A 323 3.53 -21.47 -51.87
N PRO A 324 3.02 -22.12 -52.94
CA PRO A 324 2.35 -23.42 -52.86
C PRO A 324 3.25 -24.56 -52.36
N ASP A 325 4.57 -24.47 -52.57
CA ASP A 325 5.54 -25.50 -52.18
C ASP A 325 6.02 -25.37 -50.72
N ASN A 326 5.64 -24.31 -50.00
CA ASN A 326 6.04 -24.11 -48.61
C ASN A 326 5.07 -24.83 -47.65
N THR A 327 5.48 -26.01 -47.18
CA THR A 327 4.67 -26.88 -46.31
C THR A 327 4.32 -26.21 -44.97
N GLU A 328 5.15 -25.29 -44.47
CA GLU A 328 4.92 -24.57 -43.21
C GLU A 328 3.73 -23.60 -43.32
N TYR A 329 3.58 -22.94 -44.47
CA TYR A 329 2.46 -22.04 -44.75
C TYR A 329 1.16 -22.81 -44.95
N GLN A 330 1.23 -24.04 -45.48
CA GLN A 330 0.10 -24.93 -45.70
C GLN A 330 -0.39 -25.62 -44.40
N MET A 331 0.52 -26.07 -43.53
CA MET A 331 0.17 -26.82 -42.31
C MET A 331 -0.59 -25.98 -41.27
N LEU A 332 -0.31 -24.68 -41.17
CA LEU A 332 -1.03 -23.79 -40.24
C LEU A 332 -2.45 -23.43 -40.73
N PHE A 333 -2.75 -23.69 -42.01
CA PHE A 333 -4.05 -23.45 -42.66
C PHE A 333 -4.96 -24.69 -42.66
N ALA A 334 -4.41 -25.86 -42.33
CA ALA A 334 -5.20 -27.09 -42.24
C ALA A 334 -6.26 -26.93 -41.12
N PRO A 335 -7.56 -27.13 -41.42
CA PRO A 335 -8.60 -27.03 -40.41
C PRO A 335 -8.30 -28.05 -39.30
N ARG A 336 -8.17 -27.56 -38.06
CA ARG A 336 -8.12 -28.38 -36.85
C ARG A 336 -9.47 -28.42 -36.19
#